data_AF-A0A9P0NGK2-F1
#
_entry.id   AF-A0A9P0NGK2-F1
#
_cell.length_a   1.000
_cell.length_b   1.000
_cell.length_c   1.000
_cell.angle_alpha   90.00
_cell.angle_beta   90.00
_cell.angle_gamma   90.00
#
_symmetry.space_group_name_H-M   'P 1'
#
loop_
_entity.id
_entity.type
_entity.pdbx_description
1 polymer ?
#
loop_
_entity_poly.entity_id
_entity_poly.type
_entity_poly.pdbx_seq_one_letter_code
_entity_poly.pdbx_strand_id
1 'polypeptide(L)'
;MIIVIFNTLTLFQLFRPLQESKSESQYFFTENTIEMLIKMFRSVGTTNIICIGAPTIHERILCDVPEMNSVLLDIDHRYLQFYDTNHFRWFNMYNCHVLEECDTEFVLEDILTQGDSTAVFIDPPFGGRLEPLAYTLEKFDQIRKKNNKSILSKFLVLPYFMERFVVNCLPGMSMIDYKIDYINHKKFNSSGRSNGSPIRIFTNVDQSKISLPVEENYRFCDECNRWVCSENVHCYKCNSCTSKNGRKYIHCNLCKRCVKRTWKHCKECNKCCLIEHACKRFPIKGKMKDRSYKKHIVKGKNHDQNLNKYDVMD
;
A
#
# COMPACT_ATOMS: atom_id res chain seq x y z
N MET A 1 23.54 -10.86 23.77
CA MET A 1 24.92 -10.81 23.26
C MET A 1 25.07 -11.64 21.98
N ILE A 2 24.21 -11.40 20.97
CA ILE A 2 24.28 -12.00 19.62
C ILE A 2 24.24 -10.91 18.52
N ILE A 3 23.87 -9.67 18.88
CA ILE A 3 23.78 -8.53 17.96
C ILE A 3 25.16 -8.07 17.44
N VAL A 4 26.27 -8.47 18.07
CA VAL A 4 27.61 -7.94 17.74
C VAL A 4 28.35 -8.74 16.65
N ILE A 5 27.84 -9.90 16.19
CA ILE A 5 28.60 -10.79 15.29
C ILE A 5 28.21 -10.68 13.79
N PHE A 6 27.15 -9.94 13.43
CA PHE A 6 26.69 -9.84 12.02
C PHE A 6 26.99 -8.50 11.36
N ASN A 7 28.16 -7.90 11.61
CA ASN A 7 28.51 -6.58 11.05
C ASN A 7 28.80 -6.56 9.54
N THR A 8 28.53 -7.65 8.81
CA THR A 8 28.75 -7.70 7.34
C THR A 8 27.67 -8.43 6.55
N LEU A 9 26.64 -9.01 7.17
CA LEU A 9 25.55 -9.70 6.49
C LEU A 9 24.23 -9.29 7.13
N THR A 10 23.38 -8.60 6.37
CA THR A 10 22.04 -8.22 6.85
C THR A 10 21.17 -9.46 6.98
N LEU A 11 20.25 -9.48 7.94
CA LEU A 11 19.36 -10.62 8.26
C LEU A 11 18.56 -11.09 7.04
N PHE A 12 18.16 -10.17 6.16
CA PHE A 12 17.48 -10.52 4.92
C PHE A 12 18.39 -11.21 3.88
N GLN A 13 19.71 -11.05 3.97
CA GLN A 13 20.68 -11.77 3.14
C GLN A 13 20.93 -13.20 3.64
N LEU A 14 20.60 -13.49 4.91
CA LEU A 14 20.74 -14.83 5.48
C LEU A 14 19.62 -15.78 5.00
N PHE A 15 18.46 -15.25 4.62
CA PHE A 15 17.39 -16.05 4.03
C PHE A 15 17.32 -15.89 2.52
N ARG A 16 17.17 -17.02 1.81
CA ARG A 16 16.64 -16.94 0.44
C ARG A 16 15.22 -16.38 0.52
N PRO A 17 14.86 -15.42 -0.35
CA PRO A 17 13.48 -14.97 -0.48
C PRO A 17 12.56 -16.17 -0.68
N LEU A 18 11.40 -16.19 -0.01
CA LEU A 18 10.36 -17.20 -0.21
C LEU A 18 9.72 -17.04 -1.60
N GLN A 19 10.47 -17.26 -2.68
CA GLN A 19 10.03 -17.07 -4.06
C GLN A 19 9.02 -18.14 -4.55
N GLU A 20 8.44 -18.94 -3.66
CA GLU A 20 7.73 -20.15 -4.05
C GLU A 20 6.29 -19.95 -4.52
N SER A 21 5.74 -18.72 -4.52
CA SER A 21 4.45 -18.50 -5.19
C SER A 21 4.18 -17.03 -5.53
N LYS A 22 3.10 -16.79 -6.29
CA LYS A 22 2.56 -15.44 -6.59
C LYS A 22 2.17 -14.64 -5.32
N SER A 23 2.17 -15.24 -4.12
CA SER A 23 1.75 -14.59 -2.87
C SER A 23 2.91 -14.09 -1.98
N GLU A 24 4.09 -14.71 -2.00
CA GLU A 24 5.17 -14.44 -1.00
C GLU A 24 6.46 -13.84 -1.59
N SER A 25 6.33 -12.98 -2.59
CA SER A 25 7.52 -12.34 -3.16
C SER A 25 8.09 -11.26 -2.23
N GLN A 26 9.05 -11.64 -1.37
CA GLN A 26 9.83 -10.67 -0.60
C GLN A 26 10.71 -9.85 -1.55
N TYR A 27 10.46 -8.54 -1.62
CA TYR A 27 11.22 -7.61 -2.44
C TYR A 27 12.17 -6.79 -1.58
N PHE A 28 13.36 -6.52 -2.09
CA PHE A 28 14.37 -5.74 -1.37
C PHE A 28 14.51 -4.36 -1.99
N PHE A 29 14.30 -3.31 -1.20
CA PHE A 29 14.52 -1.93 -1.63
C PHE A 29 15.98 -1.67 -2.00
N THR A 30 16.21 -0.76 -2.94
CA THR A 30 17.56 -0.23 -3.18
C THR A 30 18.00 0.69 -2.04
N GLU A 31 19.32 0.90 -1.89
CA GLU A 31 19.85 1.79 -0.86
C GLU A 31 19.26 3.21 -0.93
N ASN A 32 19.25 3.82 -2.12
CA ASN A 32 18.62 5.14 -2.32
C ASN A 32 17.15 5.17 -1.86
N THR A 33 16.40 4.09 -2.09
CA THR A 33 15.00 4.02 -1.65
C THR A 33 14.91 4.00 -0.13
N ILE A 34 15.79 3.22 0.52
CA ILE A 34 15.86 3.14 1.99
C ILE A 34 16.22 4.51 2.57
N GLU A 35 17.29 5.15 2.09
CA GLU A 35 17.72 6.48 2.52
C GLU A 35 16.59 7.52 2.36
N MET A 36 15.91 7.48 1.22
CA MET A 36 14.78 8.36 0.95
C MET A 36 13.63 8.13 1.96
N LEU A 37 13.29 6.87 2.26
CA LEU A 37 12.23 6.55 3.24
C LEU A 37 12.58 7.07 4.63
N ILE A 38 13.82 6.88 5.10
CA ILE A 38 14.28 7.44 6.37
C ILE A 38 14.18 8.98 6.36
N LYS A 39 14.57 9.64 5.25
CA LYS A 39 14.40 11.08 5.09
C LYS A 39 12.93 11.51 5.15
N MET A 40 12.01 10.74 4.57
CA MET A 40 10.57 11.01 4.67
C MET A 40 10.11 10.94 6.14
N PHE A 41 10.46 9.89 6.87
CA PHE A 41 10.10 9.75 8.29
C PHE A 41 10.62 10.91 9.14
N ARG A 42 11.89 11.32 8.94
CA ARG A 42 12.47 12.50 9.60
C ARG A 42 11.70 13.78 9.29
N SER A 43 11.35 13.99 8.02
CA SER A 43 10.66 15.20 7.57
C SER A 43 9.24 15.34 8.13
N VAL A 44 8.61 14.21 8.45
CA VAL A 44 7.29 14.16 9.12
C VAL A 44 7.42 14.23 10.64
N GLY A 45 8.63 14.06 11.17
CA GLY A 45 8.93 14.10 12.59
C GLY A 45 8.60 12.80 13.33
N THR A 46 8.46 11.68 12.62
CA THR A 46 8.10 10.39 13.21
C THR A 46 9.31 9.69 13.81
N THR A 47 9.18 9.25 15.05
CA THR A 47 10.25 8.58 15.81
C THR A 47 9.97 7.10 16.04
N ASN A 48 8.72 6.65 15.89
CA ASN A 48 8.33 5.25 16.02
C ASN A 48 7.78 4.74 14.68
N ILE A 49 8.41 3.72 14.10
CA ILE A 49 8.04 3.18 12.78
C ILE A 49 7.56 1.75 12.91
N ILE A 50 6.26 1.54 12.67
CA ILE A 50 5.65 0.22 12.57
C ILE A 50 5.82 -0.25 11.12
N CYS A 51 6.73 -1.19 10.90
CA CYS A 51 7.00 -1.79 9.60
C CYS A 51 6.09 -3.00 9.41
N ILE A 52 5.26 -3.04 8.36
CA ILE A 52 4.41 -4.18 8.02
C ILE A 52 4.88 -4.78 6.70
N GLY A 53 5.38 -6.01 6.72
CA GLY A 53 5.94 -6.67 5.53
C GLY A 53 7.22 -6.02 5.00
N ALA A 54 7.92 -5.22 5.81
CA ALA A 54 9.05 -4.39 5.39
C ALA A 54 10.31 -4.61 6.26
N PRO A 55 10.87 -5.84 6.30
CA PRO A 55 11.98 -6.18 7.18
C PRO A 55 13.27 -5.40 6.90
N THR A 56 13.51 -5.01 5.65
CA THR A 56 14.71 -4.24 5.26
C THR A 56 14.74 -2.84 5.86
N ILE A 57 13.59 -2.18 5.95
CA ILE A 57 13.46 -0.85 6.56
C ILE A 57 13.58 -0.96 8.08
N HIS A 58 12.95 -1.97 8.67
CA HIS A 58 13.06 -2.27 10.09
C HIS A 58 14.53 -2.46 10.51
N GLU A 59 15.26 -3.31 9.78
CA GLU A 59 16.67 -3.58 10.05
C GLU A 59 17.53 -2.32 9.92
N ARG A 60 17.36 -1.54 8.84
CA ARG A 60 18.09 -0.27 8.67
C ARG A 60 17.86 0.68 9.85
N ILE A 61 16.62 0.78 10.33
CA ILE A 61 16.30 1.66 11.46
C ILE A 61 17.03 1.21 12.72
N LEU A 62 16.94 -0.07 13.07
CA LEU A 62 17.56 -0.59 14.29
C LEU A 62 19.09 -0.51 14.27
N CYS A 63 19.73 -0.67 13.11
CA CYS A 63 21.18 -0.62 12.98
C CYS A 63 21.75 0.80 12.92
N ASP A 64 21.13 1.69 12.14
CA ASP A 64 21.80 2.91 11.68
C ASP A 64 21.03 4.22 11.93
N VAL A 65 19.84 4.15 12.56
CA VAL A 65 18.99 5.32 12.80
C VAL A 65 18.66 5.43 14.30
N PRO A 66 19.62 5.84 15.14
CA PRO A 66 19.50 5.79 16.61
C PRO A 66 18.38 6.66 17.18
N GLU A 67 17.92 7.67 16.43
CA GLU A 67 16.80 8.53 16.81
C GLU A 67 15.41 7.94 16.51
N MET A 68 15.33 6.77 15.87
CA MET A 68 14.08 6.09 15.55
C MET A 68 14.02 4.70 16.19
N ASN A 69 12.82 4.32 16.64
CA ASN A 69 12.49 2.96 17.03
C ASN A 69 11.68 2.27 15.91
N SER A 70 11.78 0.95 15.83
CA SER A 70 10.96 0.17 14.90
C SER A 70 10.46 -1.15 15.49
N VAL A 71 9.24 -1.50 15.10
CA VAL A 71 8.62 -2.81 15.32
C VAL A 71 8.22 -3.38 13.97
N LEU A 72 8.57 -4.64 13.73
CA LEU A 72 8.22 -5.38 12.52
C LEU A 72 7.00 -6.26 12.77
N LEU A 73 5.97 -6.08 11.95
CA LEU A 73 4.80 -6.95 11.85
C LEU A 73 4.89 -7.70 10.53
N ASP A 74 5.21 -9.00 10.56
CA ASP A 74 5.39 -9.80 9.36
C ASP A 74 4.72 -11.17 9.47
N ILE A 75 4.33 -11.73 8.34
CA ILE A 75 3.78 -13.09 8.24
C ILE A 75 4.89 -14.14 8.35
N ASP A 76 6.14 -13.73 8.06
CA ASP A 76 7.30 -14.59 8.12
C ASP A 76 7.79 -14.81 9.56
N HIS A 77 7.29 -15.87 10.19
CA HIS A 77 7.66 -16.28 11.55
C HIS A 77 9.16 -16.54 11.76
N ARG A 78 9.98 -16.68 10.71
CA ARG A 78 11.43 -16.89 10.85
C ARG A 78 12.11 -15.74 11.59
N TYR A 79 11.54 -14.53 11.54
CA TYR A 79 12.03 -13.36 12.27
C TYR A 79 11.96 -13.50 13.80
N LEU A 80 11.14 -14.42 14.34
CA LEU A 80 11.12 -14.76 15.78
C LEU A 80 12.47 -15.24 16.31
N GLN A 81 13.36 -15.73 15.44
CA GLN A 81 14.68 -16.21 15.85
C GLN A 81 15.69 -15.08 16.09
N PHE A 82 15.38 -13.86 15.64
CA PHE A 82 16.32 -12.73 15.65
C PHE A 82 15.85 -11.56 16.51
N TYR A 83 14.55 -11.39 16.64
CA TYR A 83 13.93 -10.28 17.33
C TYR A 83 13.09 -10.78 18.50
N ASP A 84 13.13 -10.04 19.60
CA ASP A 84 12.21 -10.24 20.71
C ASP A 84 10.83 -9.62 20.40
N THR A 85 9.91 -9.76 21.35
CA THR A 85 8.54 -9.25 21.21
C THR A 85 8.43 -7.72 21.14
N ASN A 86 9.50 -6.98 21.50
CA ASN A 86 9.52 -5.52 21.38
C ASN A 86 9.82 -5.09 19.95
N HIS A 87 10.50 -5.91 19.17
CA HIS A 87 10.94 -5.58 17.81
C HIS A 87 10.25 -6.39 16.72
N PHE A 88 9.61 -7.51 17.04
CA PHE A 88 8.86 -8.31 16.07
C PHE A 88 7.60 -8.92 16.66
N ARG A 89 6.51 -8.95 15.88
CA ARG A 89 5.33 -9.80 16.12
C ARG A 89 4.96 -10.59 14.88
N TRP A 90 4.62 -11.86 15.05
CA TRP A 90 4.09 -12.68 13.97
C TRP A 90 2.67 -12.23 13.64
N PHE A 91 2.47 -11.57 12.50
CA PHE A 91 1.26 -10.81 12.22
C PHE A 91 0.78 -11.01 10.78
N ASN A 92 -0.53 -11.20 10.61
CA ASN A 92 -1.17 -11.24 9.31
C ASN A 92 -1.90 -9.92 9.01
N MET A 93 -1.34 -9.17 8.06
CA MET A 93 -1.85 -7.85 7.68
C MET A 93 -3.25 -7.85 7.02
N TYR A 94 -3.71 -8.99 6.49
CA TYR A 94 -5.00 -9.07 5.78
C TYR A 94 -6.17 -9.42 6.70
N ASN A 95 -5.94 -10.02 7.86
CA ASN A 95 -6.98 -10.25 8.86
C ASN A 95 -6.75 -9.45 10.16
N CYS A 96 -5.69 -8.65 10.22
CA CYS A 96 -5.30 -7.84 11.38
C CYS A 96 -5.16 -8.69 12.66
N HIS A 97 -4.46 -9.83 12.55
CA HIS A 97 -4.33 -10.80 13.63
C HIS A 97 -2.87 -11.09 13.96
N VAL A 98 -2.55 -11.10 15.25
CA VAL A 98 -1.29 -11.60 15.79
C VAL A 98 -1.41 -13.11 15.96
N LEU A 99 -0.50 -13.85 15.33
CA LEU A 99 -0.56 -15.32 15.18
C LEU A 99 0.09 -16.08 16.34
N GLU A 100 0.77 -15.38 17.25
CA GLU A 100 1.24 -15.96 18.50
C GLU A 100 0.04 -16.24 19.45
N GLU A 101 0.21 -17.18 20.38
CA GLU A 101 -0.79 -17.47 21.42
C GLU A 101 -0.90 -16.32 22.44
N CYS A 102 -1.56 -15.24 22.04
CA CYS A 102 -1.71 -14.02 22.84
C CYS A 102 -2.97 -13.24 22.42
N ASP A 103 -3.33 -12.23 23.21
CA ASP A 103 -4.41 -11.31 22.86
C ASP A 103 -3.94 -10.30 21.80
N THR A 104 -4.46 -10.42 20.58
CA THR A 104 -4.18 -9.51 19.47
C THR A 104 -4.50 -8.05 19.82
N GLU A 105 -5.62 -7.77 20.49
CA GLU A 105 -5.99 -6.38 20.79
C GLU A 105 -5.01 -5.77 21.76
N PHE A 106 -4.62 -6.51 22.79
CA PHE A 106 -3.64 -6.06 23.78
C PHE A 106 -2.28 -5.76 23.13
N VAL A 107 -1.78 -6.66 22.28
CA VAL A 107 -0.49 -6.48 21.59
C VAL A 107 -0.53 -5.29 20.64
N LEU A 108 -1.60 -5.13 19.87
CA LEU A 108 -1.73 -3.98 18.97
C LEU A 108 -1.88 -2.68 19.76
N GLU A 109 -2.62 -2.68 20.87
CA GLU A 109 -2.75 -1.52 21.75
C GLU A 109 -1.40 -1.10 22.35
N ASP A 110 -0.58 -2.04 22.81
CA ASP A 110 0.79 -1.77 23.25
C ASP A 110 1.60 -1.09 22.14
N ILE A 111 1.77 -1.75 20.99
CA ILE A 111 2.59 -1.27 19.87
C ILE A 111 2.13 0.10 19.36
N LEU A 112 0.81 0.29 19.22
CA LEU A 112 0.24 1.50 18.65
C LEU A 112 0.23 2.68 19.62
N THR A 113 0.51 2.48 20.91
CA THR A 113 0.45 3.54 21.92
C THR A 113 1.80 3.92 22.52
N GLN A 114 2.89 3.22 22.16
CA GLN A 114 4.26 3.52 22.62
C GLN A 114 4.73 4.96 22.34
N GLY A 115 4.15 5.65 21.34
CA GLY A 115 4.53 7.04 21.04
C GLY A 115 3.46 7.86 20.34
N ASP A 116 3.57 9.18 20.49
CA ASP A 116 2.69 10.15 19.82
C ASP A 116 3.12 10.40 18.37
N SER A 117 4.40 10.26 18.04
CA SER A 117 4.89 10.46 16.68
C SER A 117 5.19 9.12 16.00
N THR A 118 4.12 8.48 15.50
CA THR A 118 4.19 7.11 14.94
C THR A 118 3.84 7.10 13.46
N ALA A 119 4.69 6.45 12.67
CA ALA A 119 4.39 6.08 11.29
C ALA A 119 4.07 4.59 11.18
N VAL A 120 3.22 4.24 10.22
CA VAL A 120 3.09 2.88 9.72
C VAL A 120 3.57 2.84 8.28
N PHE A 121 4.55 1.98 8.00
CA PHE A 121 5.09 1.73 6.68
C PHE A 121 4.71 0.32 6.25
N ILE A 122 4.03 0.18 5.11
CA ILE A 122 3.49 -1.10 4.63
C ILE A 122 4.02 -1.37 3.22
N ASP A 123 4.69 -2.52 3.05
CA ASP A 123 5.05 -3.08 1.75
C ASP A 123 4.32 -4.41 1.54
N PRO A 124 3.03 -4.37 1.12
CA PRO A 124 2.22 -5.57 1.01
C PRO A 124 2.52 -6.33 -0.31
N PRO A 125 2.23 -7.63 -0.36
CA PRO A 125 2.18 -8.35 -1.63
C PRO A 125 1.24 -7.68 -2.64
N PHE A 126 1.74 -7.25 -3.80
CA PHE A 126 0.96 -6.47 -4.78
C PHE A 126 -0.26 -7.19 -5.37
N GLY A 127 -0.33 -8.52 -5.26
CA GLY A 127 -1.49 -9.32 -5.67
C GLY A 127 -2.62 -9.35 -4.64
N GLY A 128 -2.38 -8.81 -3.44
CA GLY A 128 -3.34 -8.80 -2.35
C GLY A 128 -4.51 -7.84 -2.57
N ARG A 129 -5.58 -8.08 -1.82
CA ARG A 129 -6.74 -7.19 -1.79
C ARG A 129 -6.44 -5.97 -0.92
N LEU A 130 -6.90 -4.81 -1.38
CA LEU A 130 -6.68 -3.56 -0.65
C LEU A 130 -7.67 -3.39 0.51
N GLU A 131 -8.89 -3.93 0.38
CA GLU A 131 -9.95 -3.75 1.37
C GLU A 131 -9.59 -4.30 2.75
N PRO A 132 -8.95 -5.48 2.89
CA PRO A 132 -8.53 -5.96 4.21
C PRO A 132 -7.35 -5.17 4.79
N LEU A 133 -6.45 -4.64 3.94
CA LEU A 133 -5.40 -3.71 4.41
C LEU A 133 -5.99 -2.40 4.92
N ALA A 134 -7.05 -1.92 4.26
CA ALA A 134 -7.77 -0.74 4.70
C ALA A 134 -8.43 -0.96 6.06
N TYR A 135 -9.03 -2.13 6.28
CA TYR A 135 -9.55 -2.54 7.58
C TYR A 135 -8.46 -2.54 8.67
N THR A 136 -7.29 -3.11 8.40
CA THR A 136 -6.15 -3.11 9.33
C THR A 136 -5.73 -1.68 9.73
N LEU A 137 -5.57 -0.79 8.74
CA LEU A 137 -5.23 0.61 8.99
C LEU A 137 -6.33 1.38 9.76
N GLU A 138 -7.60 1.11 9.47
CA GLU A 138 -8.72 1.70 10.19
C GLU A 138 -8.75 1.24 11.66
N LYS A 139 -8.54 -0.05 11.91
CA LYS A 139 -8.45 -0.59 13.26
C LYS A 139 -7.28 0.03 14.03
N PHE A 140 -6.14 0.25 13.39
CA PHE A 140 -5.00 0.94 14.01
C PHE A 140 -5.35 2.38 14.41
N ASP A 141 -6.02 3.12 13.53
CA ASP A 141 -6.50 4.48 13.85
C ASP A 141 -7.54 4.47 14.98
N GLN A 142 -8.43 3.47 15.03
CA GLN A 142 -9.42 3.32 16.10
C GLN A 142 -8.76 3.07 17.46
N ILE A 143 -7.76 2.18 17.53
CA ILE A 143 -6.98 1.90 18.74
C ILE A 143 -6.27 3.17 19.23
N ARG A 144 -5.64 3.92 18.32
CA ARG A 144 -4.96 5.18 18.67
C ARG A 144 -5.94 6.24 19.15
N LYS A 145 -7.09 6.38 18.47
CA LYS A 145 -8.14 7.32 18.88
C LYS A 145 -8.70 6.99 20.26
N LYS A 146 -8.96 5.71 20.55
CA LYS A 146 -9.40 5.22 21.87
C LYS A 146 -8.41 5.61 22.98
N ASN A 147 -7.12 5.64 22.65
CA ASN A 147 -6.03 5.96 23.56
C ASN A 147 -5.56 7.42 23.50
N ASN A 148 -6.37 8.33 22.93
CA ASN A 148 -6.04 9.76 22.79
C ASN A 148 -4.68 10.03 22.11
N LYS A 149 -4.28 9.15 21.19
CA LYS A 149 -3.07 9.30 20.37
C LYS A 149 -3.38 10.01 19.05
N SER A 150 -2.36 10.66 18.49
CA SER A 150 -2.42 11.25 17.15
C SER A 150 -2.76 10.21 16.08
N ILE A 151 -3.29 10.62 14.93
CA ILE A 151 -3.50 9.71 13.79
C ILE A 151 -2.14 9.26 13.24
N LEU A 152 -2.04 8.02 12.78
CA LEU A 152 -0.81 7.52 12.16
C LEU A 152 -0.44 8.29 10.90
N SER A 153 0.86 8.57 10.76
CA SER A 153 1.44 8.87 9.44
C SER A 153 1.55 7.58 8.65
N LYS A 154 0.81 7.47 7.55
CA LYS A 154 0.69 6.22 6.78
C LYS A 154 1.55 6.29 5.53
N PHE A 155 2.32 5.24 5.27
CA PHE A 155 3.12 5.09 4.06
C PHE A 155 2.82 3.71 3.47
N LEU A 156 1.99 3.67 2.43
CA LEU A 156 1.55 2.44 1.78
C LEU A 156 2.21 2.31 0.41
N VAL A 157 3.02 1.27 0.22
CA VAL A 157 3.75 1.01 -1.02
C VAL A 157 2.87 0.21 -1.98
N LEU A 158 2.49 0.81 -3.11
CA LEU A 158 1.68 0.14 -4.12
C LEU A 158 1.98 0.67 -5.53
N PRO A 159 1.63 -0.08 -6.59
CA PRO A 159 1.72 0.42 -7.96
C PRO A 159 0.83 1.65 -8.21
N TYR A 160 1.32 2.65 -8.94
CA TYR A 160 0.57 3.90 -9.21
C TYR A 160 -0.80 3.68 -9.88
N PHE A 161 -0.98 2.59 -10.62
CA PHE A 161 -2.24 2.28 -11.29
C PHE A 161 -3.34 1.83 -10.31
N MET A 162 -2.99 1.56 -9.05
CA MET A 162 -3.94 1.26 -7.98
C MET A 162 -4.51 2.52 -7.29
N GLU A 163 -4.03 3.72 -7.62
CA GLU A 163 -4.43 4.97 -6.94
C GLU A 163 -5.94 5.15 -6.80
N ARG A 164 -6.72 4.80 -7.83
CA ARG A 164 -8.19 4.91 -7.76
C ARG A 164 -8.78 4.00 -6.68
N PHE A 165 -8.24 2.80 -6.50
CA PHE A 165 -8.66 1.89 -5.44
C PHE A 165 -8.20 2.38 -4.08
N VAL A 166 -6.96 2.90 -3.99
CA VAL A 166 -6.42 3.49 -2.75
C VAL A 166 -7.29 4.65 -2.26
N VAL A 167 -7.57 5.64 -3.09
CA VAL A 167 -8.38 6.79 -2.69
C VAL A 167 -9.82 6.40 -2.32
N ASN A 168 -10.36 5.35 -2.93
CA ASN A 168 -11.70 4.85 -2.62
C ASN A 168 -11.75 4.07 -1.29
N CYS A 169 -10.76 3.22 -1.02
CA CYS A 169 -10.72 2.36 0.18
C CYS A 169 -10.10 3.08 1.39
N LEU A 170 -9.20 4.03 1.15
CA LEU A 170 -8.49 4.82 2.15
C LEU A 170 -8.61 6.32 1.80
N PRO A 171 -9.78 6.93 2.04
CA PRO A 171 -9.96 8.35 1.84
C PRO A 171 -8.92 9.17 2.61
N GLY A 172 -8.38 10.22 1.99
CA GLY A 172 -7.31 11.04 2.58
C GLY A 172 -5.90 10.59 2.23
N MET A 173 -5.72 9.41 1.63
CA MET A 173 -4.43 9.02 1.06
C MET A 173 -4.21 9.69 -0.31
N SER A 174 -2.97 10.10 -0.57
CA SER A 174 -2.54 10.70 -1.82
C SER A 174 -1.19 10.12 -2.24
N MET A 175 -0.92 10.07 -3.55
CA MET A 175 0.28 9.45 -4.10
C MET A 175 1.44 10.45 -4.17
N ILE A 176 2.61 10.09 -3.63
CA ILE A 176 3.88 10.81 -3.83
C ILE A 176 4.49 10.38 -5.18
N ASP A 177 5.17 11.29 -5.88
CA ASP A 177 5.71 11.00 -7.22
C ASP A 177 7.03 10.19 -7.20
N TYR A 178 7.60 9.96 -6.01
CA TYR A 178 8.85 9.21 -5.82
C TYR A 178 8.72 7.75 -6.27
N LYS A 179 9.63 7.32 -7.15
CA LYS A 179 9.71 5.96 -7.69
C LYS A 179 10.47 5.07 -6.71
N ILE A 180 9.77 4.11 -6.11
CA ILE A 180 10.41 3.06 -5.29
C ILE A 180 11.06 2.04 -6.21
N ASP A 181 12.35 1.78 -6.01
CA ASP A 181 13.09 0.75 -6.74
C ASP A 181 13.44 -0.46 -5.84
N TYR A 182 13.46 -1.63 -6.46
CA TYR A 182 13.82 -2.90 -5.81
C TYR A 182 15.00 -3.57 -6.51
N ILE A 183 15.88 -4.19 -5.74
CA ILE A 183 17.08 -4.90 -6.22
C ILE A 183 16.69 -6.12 -7.07
N ASN A 184 15.70 -6.90 -6.61
CA ASN A 184 15.47 -8.27 -7.07
C ASN A 184 14.29 -8.45 -8.05
N HIS A 185 13.64 -7.38 -8.53
CA HIS A 185 12.43 -7.52 -9.34
C HIS A 185 12.52 -6.98 -10.77
N LYS A 186 12.61 -7.89 -11.75
CA LYS A 186 12.72 -7.60 -13.19
C LYS A 186 11.59 -6.74 -13.80
N LYS A 187 10.39 -6.65 -13.18
CA LYS A 187 9.28 -5.79 -13.67
C LYS A 187 9.06 -4.51 -12.84
N PHE A 188 9.74 -4.37 -11.70
CA PHE A 188 9.62 -3.26 -10.73
C PHE A 188 10.97 -2.59 -10.43
N ASN A 189 11.98 -2.84 -11.25
CA ASN A 189 13.24 -2.12 -11.23
C ASN A 189 13.36 -1.21 -12.45
N SER A 190 14.06 -0.09 -12.27
CA SER A 190 14.37 0.85 -13.34
C SER A 190 15.16 0.23 -14.50
N SER A 191 15.93 -0.84 -14.27
CA SER A 191 16.68 -1.55 -15.32
C SER A 191 15.79 -2.41 -16.24
N GLY A 192 14.62 -2.85 -15.78
CA GLY A 192 13.66 -3.62 -16.58
C GLY A 192 12.64 -2.77 -17.35
N ARG A 193 12.61 -1.45 -17.12
CA ARG A 193 11.65 -0.52 -17.75
C ARG A 193 12.29 0.80 -18.12
N SER A 194 12.15 1.21 -19.39
CA SER A 194 12.58 2.51 -19.89
C SER A 194 11.96 3.74 -19.21
N ASN A 195 11.06 3.57 -18.23
CA ASN A 195 10.33 4.67 -17.58
C ASN A 195 10.33 4.55 -16.04
N GLY A 196 11.25 3.76 -15.48
CA GLY A 196 11.37 3.53 -14.05
C GLY A 196 10.34 2.56 -13.47
N SER A 197 10.45 2.30 -12.17
CA SER A 197 9.51 1.47 -11.41
C SER A 197 8.08 2.05 -11.41
N PRO A 198 7.03 1.21 -11.47
CA PRO A 198 5.65 1.63 -11.30
C PRO A 198 5.24 1.80 -9.83
N ILE A 199 6.11 1.47 -8.88
CA ILE A 199 5.80 1.45 -7.45
C ILE A 199 5.95 2.87 -6.88
N ARG A 200 4.98 3.26 -6.06
CA ARG A 200 4.87 4.58 -5.43
C ARG A 200 4.44 4.41 -3.97
N ILE A 201 4.51 5.52 -3.25
CA ILE A 201 4.00 5.63 -1.88
C ILE A 201 2.67 6.37 -1.90
N PHE A 202 1.69 5.82 -1.21
CA PHE A 202 0.45 6.50 -0.86
C PHE A 202 0.53 6.91 0.60
N THR A 203 0.16 8.15 0.90
CA THR A 203 0.26 8.72 2.25
C THR A 203 -0.86 9.69 2.58
N ASN A 204 -1.22 9.78 3.86
CA ASN A 204 -2.09 10.83 4.42
C ASN A 204 -1.28 12.05 4.93
N VAL A 205 0.05 12.00 4.84
CA VAL A 205 0.93 13.09 5.21
C VAL A 205 0.83 14.23 4.19
N ASP A 206 0.93 15.47 4.69
CA ASP A 206 1.10 16.64 3.85
C ASP A 206 2.40 16.54 3.02
N GLN A 207 2.24 16.39 1.70
CA GLN A 207 3.34 16.23 0.77
C GLN A 207 4.26 17.46 0.68
N SER A 208 3.82 18.64 1.15
CA SER A 208 4.67 19.83 1.21
C SER A 208 5.89 19.63 2.13
N LYS A 209 5.77 18.76 3.13
CA LYS A 209 6.84 18.40 4.07
C LYS A 209 7.86 17.44 3.50
N ILE A 210 7.57 16.77 2.38
CA ILE A 210 8.40 15.69 1.85
C ILE A 210 9.23 16.21 0.67
N SER A 211 10.53 16.43 0.90
CA SER A 211 11.47 16.82 -0.16
C SER A 211 12.00 15.63 -0.95
N LEU A 212 11.90 15.64 -2.27
CA LEU A 212 12.47 14.61 -3.15
C LEU A 212 13.84 15.03 -3.71
N PRO A 213 14.75 14.09 -4.03
CA PRO A 213 16.12 14.38 -4.46
C PRO A 213 16.19 15.05 -5.84
N VAL A 214 16.87 16.18 -5.95
CA VAL A 214 17.03 16.90 -7.23
C VAL A 214 17.95 16.13 -8.17
N GLU A 215 18.96 15.48 -7.60
CA GLU A 215 19.93 14.60 -8.23
C GLU A 215 19.28 13.39 -8.92
N GLU A 216 18.08 12.97 -8.48
CA GLU A 216 17.29 11.93 -9.16
C GLU A 216 16.19 12.52 -10.08
N ASN A 217 16.34 13.78 -10.49
CA ASN A 217 15.47 14.48 -11.42
C ASN A 217 14.04 14.69 -10.89
N TYR A 218 13.94 15.10 -9.62
CA TYR A 218 12.72 15.66 -9.03
C TYR A 218 12.84 17.18 -8.86
N ARG A 219 11.69 17.86 -8.86
CA ARG A 219 11.58 19.30 -8.67
C ARG A 219 10.38 19.63 -7.79
N PHE A 220 10.42 20.78 -7.14
CA PHE A 220 9.23 21.31 -6.48
C PHE A 220 8.24 21.89 -7.51
N CYS A 221 6.95 21.77 -7.23
CA CYS A 221 5.90 22.40 -8.00
C CYS A 221 5.09 23.33 -7.10
N ASP A 222 5.30 24.64 -7.26
CA ASP A 222 4.67 25.67 -6.41
C ASP A 222 3.14 25.59 -6.46
N GLU A 223 2.56 25.45 -7.65
CA GLU A 223 1.10 25.35 -7.86
C GLU A 223 0.45 24.17 -7.12
N CYS A 224 1.20 23.08 -6.92
CA CYS A 224 0.68 21.89 -6.23
C CYS A 224 1.23 21.77 -4.80
N ASN A 225 2.09 22.68 -4.38
CA ASN A 225 2.81 22.66 -3.11
C ASN A 225 3.41 21.29 -2.76
N ARG A 226 4.05 20.63 -3.73
CA ARG A 226 4.65 19.29 -3.56
C ARG A 226 5.76 19.01 -4.56
N TRP A 227 6.62 18.06 -4.21
CA TRP A 227 7.67 17.57 -5.09
C TRP A 227 7.12 16.59 -6.13
N VAL A 228 7.60 16.73 -7.36
CA VAL A 228 7.18 15.94 -8.53
C VAL A 228 8.39 15.57 -9.37
N CYS A 229 8.27 14.50 -10.15
CA CYS A 229 9.26 14.14 -11.16
C CYS A 229 9.32 15.27 -12.21
N SER A 230 10.51 15.64 -12.70
CA SER A 230 10.67 16.78 -13.61
C SER A 230 9.82 16.67 -14.88
N GLU A 231 9.60 15.46 -15.41
CA GLU A 231 8.75 15.20 -16.56
C GLU A 231 7.24 15.35 -16.28
N ASN A 232 6.85 15.36 -15.00
CA ASN A 232 5.48 15.60 -14.56
C ASN A 232 5.19 17.11 -14.56
N VAL A 233 4.88 17.63 -15.75
CA VAL A 233 4.55 19.03 -15.95
C VAL A 233 3.15 19.33 -15.41
N HIS A 234 3.03 20.43 -14.65
CA HIS A 234 1.76 20.89 -14.11
C HIS A 234 0.78 21.20 -15.25
N CYS A 235 -0.46 20.74 -15.11
CA CYS A 235 -1.53 21.10 -16.03
C CYS A 235 -2.45 22.16 -15.40
N TYR A 236 -2.33 23.41 -15.83
CA TYR A 236 -3.13 24.53 -15.32
C TYR A 236 -4.64 24.35 -15.55
N LYS A 237 -5.06 23.57 -16.56
CA LYS A 237 -6.47 23.24 -16.79
C LYS A 237 -7.04 22.21 -15.82
N CYS A 238 -6.20 21.31 -15.33
CA CYS A 238 -6.57 20.34 -14.30
C CYS A 238 -6.20 20.83 -12.89
N ASN A 239 -5.45 21.94 -12.78
CA ASN A 239 -4.79 22.40 -11.58
C ASN A 239 -4.01 21.29 -10.85
N SER A 240 -3.23 20.50 -11.60
CA SER A 240 -2.54 19.32 -11.04
C SER A 240 -1.39 18.82 -11.92
N CYS A 241 -0.34 18.30 -11.26
CA CYS A 241 0.69 17.45 -11.87
C CYS A 241 0.15 16.01 -12.01
N THR A 242 -0.29 15.65 -13.21
CA THR A 242 -1.16 14.48 -13.46
C THR A 242 -0.44 13.26 -14.05
N SER A 243 0.83 13.40 -14.45
CA SER A 243 1.60 12.25 -14.91
C SER A 243 1.85 11.30 -13.75
N LYS A 244 1.76 9.99 -14.04
CA LYS A 244 1.95 8.92 -13.04
C LYS A 244 3.07 7.96 -13.40
N ASN A 245 3.56 8.02 -14.64
CA ASN A 245 4.50 7.05 -15.19
C ASN A 245 5.78 7.70 -15.73
N GLY A 246 6.11 8.90 -15.27
CA GLY A 246 7.31 9.63 -15.71
C GLY A 246 7.26 10.13 -17.16
N ARG A 247 6.08 10.19 -17.79
CA ARG A 247 5.91 10.74 -19.15
C ARG A 247 5.07 11.99 -19.14
N LYS A 248 5.36 12.94 -20.03
CA LYS A 248 4.47 14.09 -20.24
C LYS A 248 3.06 13.62 -20.64
N TYR A 249 2.05 14.09 -19.91
CA TYR A 249 0.64 13.90 -20.25
C TYR A 249 0.13 15.09 -21.06
N ILE A 250 -0.95 14.90 -21.80
CA ILE A 250 -1.64 15.95 -22.56
C ILE A 250 -3.06 16.12 -22.04
N HIS A 251 -3.52 17.36 -21.90
CA HIS A 251 -4.88 17.66 -21.49
C HIS A 251 -5.85 17.45 -22.64
N CYS A 252 -6.91 16.67 -22.42
CA CYS A 252 -8.03 16.57 -23.34
C CYS A 252 -9.17 17.48 -22.88
N ASN A 253 -9.45 18.56 -23.63
CA ASN A 253 -10.51 19.52 -23.28
C ASN A 253 -11.91 18.87 -23.27
N LEU A 254 -12.15 17.88 -24.14
CA LEU A 254 -13.45 17.20 -24.23
C LEU A 254 -13.70 16.28 -23.03
N CYS A 255 -12.68 15.54 -22.59
CA CYS A 255 -12.77 14.70 -21.39
C CYS A 255 -12.46 15.46 -20.09
N LYS A 256 -12.03 16.73 -20.18
CA LYS A 256 -11.61 17.58 -19.06
C LYS A 256 -10.59 16.90 -18.15
N ARG A 257 -9.64 16.15 -18.74
CA ARG A 257 -8.61 15.41 -17.99
C ARG A 257 -7.33 15.23 -18.80
N CYS A 258 -6.23 15.08 -18.09
CA CYS A 258 -4.96 14.69 -18.67
C CYS A 258 -4.90 13.19 -18.97
N VAL A 259 -4.30 12.84 -20.11
CA VAL A 259 -4.09 11.47 -20.57
C VAL A 259 -2.68 11.29 -21.11
N LYS A 260 -2.23 10.03 -21.24
CA LYS A 260 -0.94 9.69 -21.86
C LYS A 260 -0.90 10.23 -23.30
N ARG A 261 0.27 10.65 -23.79
CA ARG A 261 0.45 11.10 -25.20
C ARG A 261 0.06 10.06 -26.25
N THR A 262 0.10 8.77 -25.90
CA THR A 262 -0.35 7.67 -26.76
C THR A 262 -1.88 7.54 -26.81
N TRP A 263 -2.62 8.45 -26.17
CA TRP A 263 -4.08 8.47 -26.13
C TRP A 263 -4.62 9.70 -26.84
N LYS A 264 -5.72 9.53 -27.59
CA LYS A 264 -6.47 10.61 -28.24
C LYS A 264 -7.95 10.48 -27.94
N HIS A 265 -8.68 11.60 -27.95
CA HIS A 265 -10.14 11.57 -27.79
C HIS A 265 -10.79 10.93 -29.03
N CYS A 266 -11.52 9.85 -28.83
CA CYS A 266 -12.29 9.20 -29.89
C CYS A 266 -13.73 9.73 -29.83
N LYS A 267 -14.19 10.37 -30.92
CA LYS A 267 -15.54 10.92 -31.02
C LYS A 267 -16.61 9.82 -30.91
N GLU A 268 -16.40 8.69 -31.58
CA GLU A 268 -17.35 7.56 -31.56
C GLU A 268 -17.48 6.93 -30.16
N CYS A 269 -16.36 6.79 -29.44
CA CYS A 269 -16.37 6.22 -28.10
C CYS A 269 -16.68 7.25 -26.99
N ASN A 270 -16.73 8.54 -27.35
CA ASN A 270 -16.84 9.69 -26.46
C ASN A 270 -15.90 9.64 -25.24
N LYS A 271 -14.66 9.17 -25.46
CA LYS A 271 -13.63 9.07 -24.43
C LYS A 271 -12.23 9.04 -25.03
N CYS A 272 -11.22 9.40 -24.24
CA CYS A 272 -9.83 9.15 -24.63
C CYS A 272 -9.54 7.65 -24.63
N CYS A 273 -8.95 7.18 -25.73
CA CYS A 273 -8.51 5.81 -25.95
C CYS A 273 -7.07 5.82 -26.49
N LEU A 274 -6.40 4.67 -26.52
CA LEU A 274 -5.16 4.50 -27.27
C LEU A 274 -5.36 4.93 -28.74
N ILE A 275 -4.31 5.47 -29.37
CA ILE A 275 -4.36 5.94 -30.77
C ILE A 275 -4.87 4.83 -31.70
N GLU A 276 -4.37 3.61 -31.51
CA GLU A 276 -4.80 2.40 -32.19
C GLU A 276 -5.76 1.62 -31.26
N HIS A 277 -7.07 1.85 -31.42
CA HIS A 277 -8.09 1.09 -30.70
C HIS A 277 -9.26 0.75 -31.63
N ALA A 278 -9.91 -0.38 -31.34
CA ALA A 278 -11.17 -0.72 -31.98
C ALA A 278 -12.33 -0.04 -31.25
N CYS A 279 -13.08 0.80 -31.98
CA CYS A 279 -14.34 1.37 -31.48
C CYS A 279 -15.37 0.26 -31.20
N LYS A 280 -16.32 0.53 -30.29
CA LYS A 280 -17.48 -0.35 -29.98
C LYS A 280 -17.20 -1.73 -29.35
N ARG A 281 -15.97 -2.06 -28.96
CA ARG A 281 -15.66 -3.31 -28.21
C ARG A 281 -16.30 -3.41 -26.82
N PHE A 282 -16.70 -2.29 -26.23
CA PHE A 282 -17.45 -2.26 -24.97
C PHE A 282 -18.71 -1.43 -25.21
N PRO A 283 -19.90 -2.05 -25.35
CA PRO A 283 -21.14 -1.29 -25.45
C PRO A 283 -21.26 -0.38 -24.22
N ILE A 284 -21.66 0.87 -24.47
CA ILE A 284 -22.09 1.79 -23.42
C ILE A 284 -23.13 1.04 -22.61
N LYS A 285 -22.88 0.78 -21.32
CA LYS A 285 -23.96 0.28 -20.43
C LYS A 285 -25.05 1.34 -20.46
N GLY A 286 -26.06 1.08 -21.29
CA GLY A 286 -27.28 1.88 -21.34
C GLY A 286 -27.89 1.91 -19.95
N LYS A 287 -28.43 3.08 -19.61
CA LYS A 287 -29.30 3.42 -18.47
C LYS A 287 -29.71 2.21 -17.63
N MET A 288 -29.39 2.25 -16.34
CA MET A 288 -30.10 1.44 -15.34
C MET A 288 -31.60 1.64 -15.58
N LYS A 289 -32.26 0.61 -16.12
CA LYS A 289 -33.72 0.50 -16.01
C LYS A 289 -34.00 0.12 -14.56
N ASP A 290 -34.90 0.87 -13.95
CA ASP A 290 -35.39 0.60 -12.61
C ASP A 290 -35.85 -0.85 -12.43
N ARG A 291 -35.63 -1.31 -11.20
CA ARG A 291 -35.77 -2.67 -10.69
C ARG A 291 -37.18 -3.23 -10.86
N SER A 292 -37.27 -4.55 -11.03
CA SER A 292 -38.19 -5.33 -10.21
C SER A 292 -37.47 -6.56 -9.65
N TYR A 293 -37.22 -6.52 -8.35
CA TYR A 293 -36.74 -7.66 -7.58
C TYR A 293 -37.92 -8.64 -7.47
N LYS A 294 -37.92 -9.72 -8.26
CA LYS A 294 -38.84 -10.82 -8.00
C LYS A 294 -38.34 -11.55 -6.75
N LYS A 295 -39.05 -11.36 -5.63
CA LYS A 295 -38.95 -12.21 -4.44
C LYS A 295 -39.18 -13.67 -4.88
N HIS A 296 -38.14 -14.50 -4.81
CA HIS A 296 -38.35 -15.94 -4.80
C HIS A 296 -38.94 -16.32 -3.44
N ILE A 297 -40.27 -16.49 -3.43
CA ILE A 297 -41.00 -17.17 -2.36
C ILE A 297 -40.64 -18.66 -2.50
N VAL A 298 -39.84 -19.17 -1.56
CA VAL A 298 -39.71 -20.62 -1.35
C VAL A 298 -41.03 -21.08 -0.75
N LYS A 299 -41.88 -21.71 -1.58
CA LYS A 299 -43.07 -22.40 -1.09
C LYS A 299 -42.62 -23.66 -0.35
N GLY A 300 -42.84 -23.69 0.96
CA GLY A 300 -42.79 -24.90 1.74
C GLY A 300 -43.81 -25.91 1.21
N LYS A 301 -43.40 -27.17 1.11
CA LYS A 301 -44.32 -28.31 1.09
C LYS A 301 -44.17 -29.00 2.44
N ASN A 302 -45.17 -28.82 3.29
CA ASN A 302 -45.45 -29.73 4.39
C ASN A 302 -45.91 -31.06 3.78
N HIS A 303 -45.29 -32.15 4.21
CA HIS A 303 -46.01 -33.40 4.38
C HIS A 303 -45.89 -33.79 5.84
N ASP A 304 -47.02 -33.64 6.52
CA ASP A 304 -47.24 -34.03 7.90
C ASP A 304 -47.36 -35.55 8.03
N GLN A 305 -46.92 -36.03 9.20
CA GLN A 305 -47.40 -37.20 9.93
C GLN A 305 -47.09 -38.60 9.35
N ASN A 306 -46.21 -39.36 10.05
CA ASN A 306 -46.69 -40.26 11.10
C ASN A 306 -45.59 -41.01 11.86
N LEU A 307 -45.77 -41.05 13.18
CA LEU A 307 -45.60 -42.19 14.09
C LEU A 307 -44.20 -42.69 14.46
N ASN A 308 -43.82 -42.30 15.68
CA ASN A 308 -43.55 -43.18 16.83
C ASN A 308 -42.39 -44.20 16.77
N LYS A 309 -41.58 -44.10 17.84
CA LYS A 309 -41.30 -45.14 18.86
C LYS A 309 -39.90 -45.82 18.84
N TYR A 310 -39.26 -45.68 20.03
CA TYR A 310 -38.24 -46.55 20.64
C TYR A 310 -36.87 -46.56 19.94
N ASP A 311 -35.73 -46.75 20.56
CA ASP A 311 -35.22 -46.81 21.94
C ASP A 311 -33.68 -46.90 21.75
N VAL A 312 -32.91 -46.36 22.70
CA VAL A 312 -31.69 -46.96 23.31
C VAL A 312 -30.53 -47.49 22.42
N MET A 313 -29.30 -47.11 22.84
CA MET A 313 -27.96 -47.66 22.52
C MET A 313 -27.43 -47.32 21.10
N ASP A 314 -26.26 -46.73 20.90
CA ASP A 314 -25.05 -46.47 21.69
C ASP A 314 -24.48 -45.09 21.30
#